data_AF-A0A1F9S2A1-F1
#
_entry.id   AF-A0A1F9S2A1-F1
#
_cell.length_a   1.000
_cell.length_b   1.000
_cell.length_c   1.000
_cell.angle_alpha   90.00
_cell.angle_beta   90.00
_cell.angle_gamma   90.00
#
_symmetry.space_group_name_H-M   'P 1'
#
loop_
_entity.id
_entity.type
_entity.pdbx_description
1 polymer ?
#
loop_
_entity_poly.entity_id
_entity_poly.type
_entity_poly.pdbx_seq_one_letter_code
_entity_poly.pdbx_strand_id
1 'polypeptide(L)'
;MTPHKRITSLLIKGRIIFIILTAVAGGCCFSSFACAKDMAEIEDIRLVNTRDDLLTYFKVTRSFSDKINQAIMNGVPTTFSFYIALYRNDSSWLDKNISDIQIKSTIKYNSLKNEFSVLRPWKNENPVITQSFDEAKALMTEIDNLPIIPLNRLVKGEKYQLRIKAELDKVTLPLSLHNLFFFVSYWNFETNWYLINFSY
;
A
#
# COMPACT_ATOMS: atom_id res chain seq x y z
N MET A 1 72.20 -43.82 -34.10
CA MET A 1 71.80 -42.46 -33.72
C MET A 1 70.56 -42.12 -34.54
N THR A 2 69.45 -41.80 -33.87
CA THR A 2 68.06 -41.57 -34.38
C THR A 2 67.96 -40.73 -35.67
N PRO A 3 66.84 -40.70 -36.46
CA PRO A 3 65.44 -40.93 -36.05
C PRO A 3 64.43 -41.57 -37.08
N HIS A 4 63.32 -42.09 -36.54
CA HIS A 4 61.91 -41.77 -36.88
C HIS A 4 61.36 -41.90 -38.33
N LYS A 5 60.41 -42.83 -38.53
CA LYS A 5 59.06 -42.60 -39.15
C LYS A 5 58.25 -43.90 -39.31
N ARG A 6 57.07 -43.95 -38.69
CA ARG A 6 55.85 -44.69 -39.11
C ARG A 6 54.71 -43.66 -38.95
N ILE A 7 54.11 -43.10 -40.00
CA ILE A 7 53.01 -43.60 -40.86
C ILE A 7 51.87 -44.23 -40.06
N THR A 8 50.74 -43.52 -39.92
CA THR A 8 49.41 -43.92 -40.44
C THR A 8 48.29 -42.89 -40.21
N SER A 9 47.66 -42.50 -41.33
CA SER A 9 46.21 -42.33 -41.62
C SER A 9 45.37 -41.36 -40.77
N LEU A 10 44.91 -40.24 -41.35
CA LEU A 10 43.71 -40.08 -42.19
C LEU A 10 42.40 -40.26 -41.39
N LEU A 11 41.72 -39.15 -41.12
CA LEU A 11 40.25 -39.08 -41.18
C LEU A 11 39.78 -37.62 -41.23
N ILE A 12 39.18 -37.32 -42.39
CA ILE A 12 38.53 -36.08 -42.80
C ILE A 12 37.25 -35.89 -41.99
N LYS A 13 37.05 -34.71 -41.38
CA LYS A 13 35.70 -34.21 -41.09
C LYS A 13 35.60 -32.74 -41.47
N GLY A 14 34.70 -32.49 -42.42
CA GLY A 14 34.54 -31.25 -43.16
C GLY A 14 34.11 -30.07 -42.30
N ARG A 15 34.62 -28.90 -42.69
CA ARG A 15 34.19 -27.59 -42.22
C ARG A 15 33.05 -27.14 -43.12
N ILE A 16 31.81 -27.37 -42.70
CA ILE A 16 30.64 -26.75 -43.35
C ILE A 16 30.47 -25.37 -42.73
N ILE A 17 30.78 -24.36 -43.54
CA ILE A 17 30.43 -22.97 -43.36
C ILE A 17 28.90 -22.88 -43.44
N PHE A 18 28.26 -22.48 -42.34
CA PHE A 18 26.86 -22.02 -42.36
C PHE A 18 26.87 -20.55 -41.95
N ILE A 19 26.87 -19.68 -42.97
CA ILE A 19 26.55 -18.27 -42.86
C ILE A 19 25.03 -18.20 -42.66
N ILE A 20 24.57 -17.96 -41.43
CA ILE A 20 23.19 -17.53 -41.20
C ILE A 20 23.21 -16.02 -41.04
N LEU A 21 22.87 -15.39 -42.17
CA LEU A 21 22.51 -13.98 -42.31
C LEU A 21 21.14 -13.79 -41.66
N THR A 22 21.07 -13.33 -40.41
CA THR A 22 19.82 -12.80 -39.84
C THR A 22 19.89 -11.29 -39.74
N ALA A 23 18.94 -10.68 -40.43
CA ALA A 23 18.78 -9.27 -40.69
C ALA A 23 18.77 -8.41 -39.42
N VAL A 24 19.38 -7.24 -39.56
CA VAL A 24 19.16 -6.07 -38.71
C VAL A 24 17.67 -5.72 -38.79
N ALA A 25 16.90 -6.22 -37.83
CA ALA A 25 15.60 -5.66 -37.49
C ALA A 25 15.84 -4.59 -36.41
N GLY A 26 16.16 -3.38 -36.87
CA GLY A 26 15.91 -2.19 -36.07
C GLY A 26 14.41 -2.11 -35.83
N GLY A 27 13.97 -2.17 -34.57
CA GLY A 27 12.56 -2.14 -34.26
C GLY A 27 12.27 -2.43 -32.80
N CYS A 28 12.28 -1.37 -31.99
CA CYS A 28 11.70 -1.30 -30.65
C CYS A 28 12.20 -2.36 -29.66
N CYS A 29 13.29 -2.04 -28.97
CA CYS A 29 13.26 -2.26 -27.52
C CYS A 29 12.05 -1.47 -27.02
N PHE A 30 10.91 -2.15 -26.89
CA PHE A 30 9.82 -1.68 -26.06
C PHE A 30 10.39 -1.57 -24.66
N SER A 31 10.96 -0.40 -24.35
CA SER A 31 11.06 0.06 -22.99
C SER A 31 9.63 -0.01 -22.48
N SER A 32 9.30 -1.06 -21.73
CA SER A 32 8.14 -1.05 -20.89
C SER A 32 8.35 0.14 -19.96
N PHE A 33 7.85 1.31 -20.37
CA PHE A 33 7.44 2.33 -19.44
C PHE A 33 6.32 1.69 -18.65
N ALA A 34 6.69 0.90 -17.64
CA ALA A 34 5.82 0.67 -16.53
C ALA A 34 5.59 2.07 -15.96
N CYS A 35 4.51 2.72 -16.38
CA CYS A 35 3.92 3.78 -15.59
C CYS A 35 3.63 3.10 -14.25
N ALA A 36 4.50 3.33 -13.27
CA ALA A 36 4.19 3.04 -11.89
C ALA A 36 2.87 3.79 -11.65
N LYS A 37 1.77 3.03 -11.63
CA LYS A 37 0.47 3.57 -11.29
C LYS A 37 0.65 4.07 -9.87
N ASP A 38 0.54 5.39 -9.66
CA ASP A 38 0.57 6.03 -8.35
C ASP A 38 -0.58 5.47 -7.51
N MET A 39 -0.34 4.30 -6.93
CA MET A 39 -1.25 3.63 -6.02
C MET A 39 -0.92 4.13 -4.63
N ALA A 40 -1.97 4.27 -3.81
CA ALA A 40 -1.77 4.56 -2.42
C ALA A 40 -0.98 3.42 -1.76
N GLU A 41 -0.06 3.76 -0.86
CA GLU A 41 0.79 2.80 -0.18
C GLU A 41 0.81 3.06 1.32
N ILE A 42 1.09 2.00 2.08
CA ILE A 42 1.26 2.06 3.53
C ILE A 42 2.77 2.04 3.79
N GLU A 43 3.26 3.07 4.46
CA GLU A 43 4.68 3.30 4.74
C GLU A 43 4.90 3.55 6.24
N ASP A 44 6.17 3.57 6.66
CA ASP A 44 6.64 3.91 8.01
C ASP A 44 5.97 3.11 9.15
N ILE A 45 5.69 1.83 8.88
CA ILE A 45 4.97 1.00 9.84
C ILE A 45 5.87 0.65 11.01
N ARG A 46 5.41 0.95 12.23
CA ARG A 46 6.11 0.63 13.48
C ARG A 46 5.16 -0.09 14.44
N LEU A 47 5.71 -1.06 15.14
CA LEU A 47 5.07 -1.76 16.25
C LEU A 47 5.82 -1.41 17.53
N VAL A 48 5.08 -0.98 18.55
CA VAL A 48 5.67 -0.55 19.82
C VAL A 48 4.91 -1.17 20.97
N ASN A 49 5.63 -1.89 21.83
CA ASN A 49 5.09 -2.36 23.10
C ASN A 49 5.13 -1.22 24.12
N THR A 50 3.99 -0.94 24.74
CA THR A 50 3.92 -0.09 25.94
C THR A 50 3.98 -0.97 27.20
N ARG A 51 3.58 -0.42 28.35
CA ARG A 51 3.37 -1.23 29.55
C ARG A 51 2.22 -2.23 29.36
N ASP A 52 1.16 -1.78 28.70
CA ASP A 52 -0.14 -2.46 28.74
C ASP A 52 -0.63 -2.92 27.35
N ASP A 53 -0.28 -2.18 26.28
CA ASP A 53 -0.78 -2.41 24.91
C ASP A 53 0.32 -2.53 23.85
N LEU A 54 0.05 -3.29 22.79
CA LEU A 54 0.76 -3.24 21.52
C LEU A 54 0.17 -2.12 20.65
N LEU A 55 0.98 -1.12 20.30
CA LEU A 55 0.58 -0.01 19.45
C LEU A 55 1.14 -0.16 18.03
N THR A 56 0.42 0.41 17.05
CA THR A 56 0.92 0.61 15.69
C THR A 56 0.98 2.08 15.29
N TYR A 57 1.91 2.36 14.38
CA TYR A 57 2.07 3.62 13.67
C TYR A 57 2.23 3.29 12.21
N PHE A 58 1.65 4.08 11.32
CA PHE A 58 1.87 3.97 9.88
C PHE A 58 1.37 5.23 9.18
N LYS A 59 1.79 5.41 7.93
CA LYS A 59 1.32 6.49 7.07
C LYS A 59 0.76 5.92 5.78
N VAL A 60 -0.33 6.53 5.28
CA VAL A 60 -0.79 6.28 3.92
C VAL A 60 -0.32 7.39 3.00
N THR A 61 0.51 7.03 2.02
CA THR A 61 1.06 7.94 1.01
C THR A 61 0.31 7.78 -0.31
N ARG A 62 0.43 8.76 -1.21
CA ARG A 62 -0.18 8.74 -2.56
C ARG A 62 -1.71 8.48 -2.58
N SER A 63 -2.40 8.82 -1.51
CA SER A 63 -3.85 8.64 -1.33
C SER A 63 -4.69 9.83 -1.80
N PHE A 64 -4.08 10.97 -2.10
CA PHE A 64 -4.75 12.22 -2.50
C PHE A 64 -4.53 12.54 -3.98
N SER A 65 -5.28 11.89 -4.87
CA SER A 65 -5.32 12.26 -6.29
C SER A 65 -5.83 13.69 -6.50
N ASP A 66 -5.52 14.33 -7.62
CA ASP A 66 -6.01 15.68 -7.99
C ASP A 66 -7.52 15.79 -7.89
N LYS A 67 -8.15 14.71 -8.33
CA LYS A 67 -9.52 14.37 -8.10
C LYS A 67 -9.84 14.52 -6.61
N ILE A 68 -9.41 13.62 -5.72
CA ILE A 68 -9.70 13.68 -4.26
C ILE A 68 -9.49 15.08 -3.68
N ASN A 69 -8.40 15.76 -4.07
CA ASN A 69 -8.13 17.14 -3.67
C ASN A 69 -9.25 18.11 -4.07
N GLN A 70 -9.71 18.09 -5.32
CA GLN A 70 -10.81 18.93 -5.80
C GLN A 70 -12.14 18.70 -5.06
N ALA A 71 -12.50 17.45 -4.74
CA ALA A 71 -13.75 17.18 -4.00
C ALA A 71 -13.71 17.80 -2.61
N ILE A 72 -12.59 17.62 -1.90
CA ILE A 72 -12.40 18.20 -0.58
C ILE A 72 -12.49 19.72 -0.65
N MET A 73 -11.80 20.35 -1.61
CA MET A 73 -11.83 21.81 -1.79
C MET A 73 -13.21 22.33 -2.19
N ASN A 74 -14.04 21.51 -2.83
CA ASN A 74 -15.44 21.82 -3.14
C ASN A 74 -16.39 21.55 -1.95
N GLY A 75 -15.84 21.21 -0.78
CA GLY A 75 -16.60 21.01 0.46
C GLY A 75 -17.25 19.63 0.57
N VAL A 76 -16.93 18.67 -0.32
CA VAL A 76 -17.42 17.29 -0.24
C VAL A 76 -16.69 16.57 0.90
N PRO A 77 -17.41 16.09 1.94
CA PRO A 77 -16.80 15.31 3.00
C PRO A 77 -16.16 14.04 2.42
N THR A 78 -14.91 13.80 2.77
CA THR A 78 -14.11 12.68 2.23
C THR A 78 -13.63 11.83 3.39
N THR A 79 -13.86 10.52 3.33
CA THR A 79 -13.58 9.59 4.42
C THR A 79 -12.63 8.49 3.97
N PHE A 80 -11.57 8.23 4.72
CA PHE A 80 -10.66 7.10 4.50
C PHE A 80 -10.93 6.04 5.58
N SER A 81 -11.09 4.80 5.16
CA SER A 81 -11.19 3.65 6.06
C SER A 81 -9.83 2.96 6.17
N PHE A 82 -9.46 2.60 7.40
CA PHE A 82 -8.28 1.80 7.68
C PHE A 82 -8.71 0.53 8.39
N TYR A 83 -8.21 -0.60 7.90
CA TYR A 83 -8.46 -1.93 8.43
C TYR A 83 -7.15 -2.50 8.97
N ILE A 84 -7.14 -2.82 10.26
CA ILE A 84 -5.97 -3.38 10.95
C ILE A 84 -6.42 -4.69 11.59
N ALA A 85 -5.84 -5.80 11.15
CA ALA A 85 -6.16 -7.13 11.65
C ALA A 85 -4.91 -7.81 12.18
N LEU A 86 -5.00 -8.40 13.37
CA LEU A 86 -3.91 -9.14 13.99
C LEU A 86 -4.25 -10.62 14.04
N TYR A 87 -3.37 -11.43 13.47
CA TYR A 87 -3.46 -12.87 13.47
C TYR A 87 -2.34 -13.46 14.33
N ARG A 88 -2.66 -14.52 15.07
CA ARG A 88 -1.67 -15.41 15.69
C ARG A 88 -1.46 -16.61 14.78
N ASN A 89 -0.21 -16.92 14.51
CA ASN A 89 0.20 -18.12 13.79
C ASN A 89 0.65 -19.14 14.83
N ASP A 90 -0.34 -19.86 15.35
CA ASP A 90 -0.15 -21.03 16.19
C ASP A 90 0.59 -22.09 15.35
N SER A 91 1.33 -23.03 15.94
CA SER A 91 1.96 -24.15 15.19
C SER A 91 0.97 -25.05 14.42
N SER A 92 -0.34 -24.76 14.48
CA SER A 92 -1.38 -25.28 13.63
C SER A 92 -1.51 -24.46 12.35
N TRP A 93 -1.71 -25.11 11.22
CA TRP A 93 -1.83 -24.54 9.86
C TRP A 93 -2.86 -23.41 9.64
N LEU A 94 -3.62 -22.98 10.65
CA LEU A 94 -4.65 -21.95 10.57
C LEU A 94 -4.27 -20.71 11.39
N ASP A 95 -4.12 -19.59 10.70
CA ASP A 95 -4.00 -18.28 11.34
C ASP A 95 -5.29 -17.95 12.14
N LYS A 96 -5.14 -17.65 13.44
CA LYS A 96 -6.25 -17.23 14.29
C LYS A 96 -6.32 -15.71 14.36
N ASN A 97 -7.41 -15.10 13.89
CA ASN A 97 -7.67 -13.69 14.12
C ASN A 97 -7.88 -13.43 15.63
N ILE A 98 -7.15 -12.48 16.19
CA ILE A 98 -7.22 -12.13 17.62
C ILE A 98 -7.59 -10.65 17.88
N SER A 99 -7.54 -9.81 16.84
CA SER A 99 -7.98 -8.40 16.88
C SER A 99 -8.34 -7.93 15.46
N ASP A 100 -9.48 -7.25 15.32
CA ASP A 100 -9.90 -6.55 14.12
C ASP A 100 -10.31 -5.12 14.48
N ILE A 101 -9.67 -4.14 13.85
CA ILE A 101 -9.91 -2.72 14.06
C ILE A 101 -10.26 -2.09 12.71
N GLN A 102 -11.39 -1.40 12.68
CA GLN A 102 -11.76 -0.52 11.59
C GLN A 102 -11.89 0.90 12.13
N ILE A 103 -11.10 1.82 11.59
CA ILE A 103 -11.18 3.24 11.91
C ILE A 103 -11.42 4.06 10.65
N LYS A 104 -12.13 5.17 10.82
CA LYS A 104 -12.47 6.08 9.71
C LYS A 104 -11.99 7.48 10.03
N SER A 105 -11.24 8.07 9.13
CA SER A 105 -10.80 9.48 9.21
C SER A 105 -11.58 10.29 8.19
N THR A 106 -12.15 11.42 8.59
CA THR A 106 -12.97 12.25 7.69
C THR A 106 -12.46 13.68 7.66
N ILE A 107 -12.24 14.20 6.46
CA ILE A 107 -11.90 15.60 6.19
C ILE A 107 -13.09 16.32 5.57
N LYS A 108 -13.34 17.55 6.04
CA LYS A 108 -14.32 18.47 5.48
C LYS A 108 -13.72 19.87 5.38
N TYR A 109 -13.89 20.51 4.24
CA TYR A 109 -13.53 21.92 4.05
C TYR A 109 -14.74 22.84 4.27
N ASN A 110 -14.52 23.95 4.95
CA ASN A 110 -15.48 25.03 5.10
C ASN A 110 -14.98 26.28 4.35
N SER A 111 -15.57 26.56 3.19
CA SER A 111 -15.20 27.68 2.33
C SER A 111 -15.54 29.06 2.92
N LEU A 112 -16.51 29.15 3.84
CA LEU A 112 -16.85 30.43 4.48
C LEU A 112 -15.78 30.86 5.49
N LYS A 113 -15.14 29.87 6.13
CA LYS A 113 -14.11 30.09 7.16
C LYS A 113 -12.69 29.83 6.65
N ASN A 114 -12.55 29.30 5.43
CA ASN A 114 -11.29 28.85 4.85
C ASN A 114 -10.52 27.88 5.76
N GLU A 115 -11.22 26.91 6.36
CA GLU A 115 -10.64 25.94 7.30
C GLU A 115 -11.05 24.51 6.95
N PHE A 116 -10.17 23.56 7.23
CA PHE A 116 -10.41 22.13 7.20
C PHE A 116 -10.71 21.62 8.61
N SER A 117 -11.63 20.68 8.69
CA SER A 117 -11.96 19.92 9.89
C SER A 117 -11.63 18.45 9.62
N VAL A 118 -10.78 17.86 10.46
CA VAL A 118 -10.32 16.48 10.32
C VAL A 118 -10.64 15.67 11.58
N LEU A 119 -11.52 14.68 11.43
CA LEU A 119 -11.88 13.75 12.49
C LEU A 119 -10.91 12.56 12.53
N ARG A 120 -10.31 12.29 13.70
CA ARG A 120 -9.33 11.21 13.91
C ARG A 120 -9.71 10.38 15.15
N PRO A 121 -10.63 9.41 15.01
CA PRO A 121 -11.21 8.72 16.17
C PRO A 121 -10.22 7.96 17.04
N TRP A 122 -9.03 7.62 16.51
CA TRP A 122 -7.97 6.97 17.29
C TRP A 122 -7.21 7.93 18.22
N LYS A 123 -7.42 9.25 18.10
CA LYS A 123 -6.80 10.28 18.94
C LYS A 123 -7.80 11.04 19.80
N ASN A 124 -8.89 11.52 19.19
CA ASN A 124 -9.89 12.33 19.85
C ASN A 124 -11.23 12.22 19.11
N GLU A 125 -12.34 12.32 19.85
CA GLU A 125 -13.69 12.37 19.29
C GLU A 125 -13.96 13.69 18.56
N ASN A 126 -13.28 14.77 18.93
CA ASN A 126 -13.44 16.08 18.31
C ASN A 126 -12.51 16.24 17.10
N PRO A 127 -13.02 16.81 15.98
CA PRO A 127 -12.19 17.14 14.84
C PRO A 127 -11.13 18.19 15.17
N VAL A 128 -9.96 18.05 14.55
CA VAL A 128 -8.92 19.09 14.55
C VAL A 128 -9.20 20.08 13.42
N ILE A 129 -9.07 21.37 13.70
CA ILE A 129 -9.25 22.45 12.73
C ILE A 129 -7.88 22.97 12.29
N THR A 130 -7.67 23.12 10.99
CA THR A 130 -6.48 23.75 10.42
C THR A 130 -6.84 24.52 9.15
N GLN A 131 -6.09 25.58 8.83
CA GLN A 131 -6.22 26.30 7.55
C GLN A 131 -5.28 25.75 6.46
N SER A 132 -4.33 24.87 6.82
CA SER A 132 -3.38 24.26 5.88
C SER A 132 -3.95 22.96 5.32
N PHE A 133 -4.05 22.86 4.00
CA PHE A 133 -4.54 21.63 3.37
C PHE A 133 -3.52 20.49 3.53
N ASP A 134 -2.22 20.78 3.45
CA ASP A 134 -1.19 19.75 3.61
C ASP A 134 -1.14 19.21 5.05
N GLU A 135 -1.36 20.08 6.05
CA GLU A 135 -1.54 19.64 7.44
C GLU A 135 -2.80 18.77 7.56
N ALA A 136 -3.92 19.20 6.96
CA ALA A 136 -5.15 18.41 6.98
C ALA A 136 -4.98 17.03 6.34
N LYS A 137 -4.20 16.92 5.25
CA LYS A 137 -3.84 15.64 4.62
C LYS A 137 -2.99 14.77 5.54
N ALA A 138 -1.98 15.34 6.21
CA ALA A 138 -1.16 14.62 7.18
C ALA A 138 -2.01 14.11 8.35
N LEU A 139 -2.88 14.95 8.91
CA LEU A 139 -3.84 14.57 9.94
C LEU A 139 -4.74 13.41 9.48
N MET A 140 -5.15 13.39 8.20
CA MET A 140 -5.98 12.32 7.64
C MET A 140 -5.26 10.97 7.54
N THR A 141 -3.96 10.93 7.24
CA THR A 141 -3.25 9.71 6.82
C THR A 141 -2.16 9.23 7.75
N GLU A 142 -1.77 10.01 8.75
CA GLU A 142 -0.81 9.61 9.77
C GLU A 142 -1.53 8.97 10.95
N ILE A 143 -1.40 7.65 11.05
CA ILE A 143 -1.92 6.87 12.17
C ILE A 143 -0.79 6.68 13.18
N ASP A 144 -1.03 7.14 14.40
CA ASP A 144 -0.06 7.14 15.48
C ASP A 144 -0.71 6.75 16.80
N ASN A 145 0.03 5.98 17.61
CA ASN A 145 -0.42 5.46 18.91
C ASN A 145 -1.74 4.67 18.83
N LEU A 146 -2.02 3.96 17.73
CA LEU A 146 -3.24 3.16 17.62
C LEU A 146 -3.07 1.86 18.42
N PRO A 147 -3.83 1.62 19.50
CA PRO A 147 -3.78 0.35 20.22
C PRO A 147 -4.37 -0.77 19.37
N ILE A 148 -3.60 -1.84 19.17
CA ILE A 148 -4.02 -3.03 18.44
C ILE A 148 -4.68 -4.03 19.39
N ILE A 149 -4.00 -4.33 20.50
CA ILE A 149 -4.43 -5.32 21.48
C ILE A 149 -3.66 -5.13 22.81
N PRO A 150 -4.29 -5.41 23.97
CA PRO A 150 -3.58 -5.54 25.23
C PRO A 150 -2.49 -6.62 25.18
N LEU A 151 -1.31 -6.32 25.72
CA LEU A 151 -0.16 -7.23 25.72
C LEU A 151 -0.44 -8.53 26.50
N ASN A 152 -1.31 -8.49 27.51
CA ASN A 152 -1.71 -9.67 28.27
C ASN A 152 -2.51 -10.71 27.45
N ARG A 153 -2.98 -10.34 26.24
CA ARG A 153 -3.62 -11.27 25.28
C ARG A 153 -2.61 -11.88 24.31
N LEU A 154 -1.37 -11.40 24.30
CA LEU A 154 -0.28 -11.99 23.53
C LEU A 154 0.43 -13.05 24.38
N VAL A 155 0.72 -14.18 23.77
CA VAL A 155 1.50 -15.28 24.33
C VAL A 155 2.96 -15.11 23.92
N LYS A 156 3.88 -15.18 24.91
CA LYS A 156 5.32 -15.10 24.69
C LYS A 156 5.85 -16.31 23.92
N GLY A 157 6.79 -16.08 23.01
CA GLY A 157 7.37 -17.06 22.10
C GLY A 157 6.53 -17.34 20.85
N GLU A 158 5.31 -16.80 20.74
CA GLU A 158 4.42 -17.04 19.61
C GLU A 158 4.65 -16.04 18.47
N LYS A 159 4.23 -16.45 17.26
CA LYS A 159 4.34 -15.65 16.04
C LYS A 159 3.02 -14.98 15.71
N TYR A 160 3.10 -13.76 15.21
CA TYR A 160 1.96 -12.94 14.86
C TYR A 160 2.13 -12.31 13.47
N GLN A 161 1.02 -12.01 12.83
CA GLN A 161 0.97 -11.28 11.58
C GLN A 161 -0.02 -10.12 11.70
N LEU A 162 0.48 -8.89 11.57
CA LEU A 162 -0.34 -7.69 11.41
C LEU A 162 -0.66 -7.52 9.93
N ARG A 163 -1.93 -7.28 9.60
CA ARG A 163 -2.42 -6.96 8.26
C ARG A 163 -3.02 -5.56 8.28
N ILE A 164 -2.58 -4.70 7.37
CA ILE A 164 -3.09 -3.33 7.26
C ILE A 164 -3.57 -3.08 5.83
N LYS A 165 -4.71 -2.41 5.70
CA LYS A 165 -5.23 -1.91 4.43
C LYS A 165 -5.89 -0.56 4.63
N ALA A 166 -5.79 0.31 3.64
CA ALA A 166 -6.54 1.56 3.60
C ALA A 166 -7.28 1.72 2.28
N GLU A 167 -8.44 2.37 2.32
CA GLU A 167 -9.21 2.69 1.12
C GLU A 167 -10.03 3.98 1.31
N LEU A 168 -10.36 4.63 0.20
CA LEU A 168 -11.35 5.70 0.20
C LEU A 168 -12.75 5.10 0.36
N ASP A 169 -13.52 5.61 1.32
CA ASP A 169 -14.95 5.29 1.41
C ASP A 169 -15.67 5.84 0.18
N LYS A 170 -16.49 4.98 -0.45
CA LYS A 170 -17.38 5.42 -1.52
C LYS A 170 -18.26 6.54 -0.98
N VAL A 171 -18.17 7.72 -1.61
CA VAL A 171 -18.99 8.88 -1.25
C VAL A 171 -20.47 8.47 -1.35
N THR A 172 -21.13 8.34 -0.20
CA THR A 172 -22.58 8.11 -0.15
C THR A 172 -23.25 9.46 -0.35
N LEU A 173 -23.67 9.74 -1.57
CA LEU A 173 -24.42 10.95 -1.86
C LEU A 173 -25.78 10.90 -1.14
N PRO A 174 -26.18 11.93 -0.39
CA PRO A 174 -27.57 12.04 0.06
C PRO A 174 -28.50 12.12 -1.17
N LEU A 175 -29.65 11.45 -1.08
CA LEU A 175 -30.56 11.11 -2.19
C LEU A 175 -31.10 12.30 -3.00
N SER A 176 -30.86 13.54 -2.57
CA SER A 176 -31.39 14.78 -3.16
C SER A 176 -30.68 15.24 -4.44
N LEU A 177 -29.63 14.56 -4.89
CA LEU A 177 -28.85 14.94 -6.09
C LEU A 177 -29.04 13.90 -7.21
N HIS A 178 -30.17 13.97 -7.90
CA HIS A 178 -30.30 13.39 -9.24
C HIS A 178 -29.59 14.35 -10.21
N ASN A 179 -28.32 14.12 -10.59
CA ASN A 179 -27.68 14.57 -11.86
C ASN A 179 -26.14 14.81 -11.87
N LEU A 180 -25.28 14.11 -11.12
CA LEU A 180 -23.82 14.21 -11.32
C LEU A 180 -23.05 12.87 -11.10
N PHE A 181 -23.55 11.77 -11.68
CA PHE A 181 -23.09 10.41 -11.38
C PHE A 181 -21.88 9.88 -12.19
N PHE A 182 -21.22 10.70 -13.02
CA PHE A 182 -20.25 10.17 -13.99
C PHE A 182 -18.84 9.92 -13.41
N PHE A 183 -18.57 10.26 -12.14
CA PHE A 183 -17.20 10.29 -11.59
C PHE A 183 -16.92 9.36 -10.40
N VAL A 184 -17.93 8.73 -9.78
CA VAL A 184 -17.74 7.95 -8.54
C VAL A 184 -16.93 6.65 -8.75
N SER A 185 -16.95 6.08 -9.95
CA SER A 185 -16.26 4.80 -10.23
C SER A 185 -14.75 4.93 -10.41
N TYR A 186 -14.24 6.12 -10.77
CA TYR A 186 -12.82 6.36 -11.10
C TYR A 186 -12.08 7.18 -10.04
N TRP A 187 -12.63 7.25 -8.84
CA TRP A 187 -12.22 8.17 -7.79
C TRP A 187 -11.77 7.48 -6.51
N ASN A 188 -11.40 6.22 -6.61
CA ASN A 188 -11.14 5.37 -5.45
C ASN A 188 -9.66 5.06 -5.40
N PHE A 189 -8.99 5.37 -4.28
CA PHE A 189 -7.76 4.68 -3.95
C PHE A 189 -8.09 3.51 -3.03
N GLU A 190 -7.28 2.49 -3.16
CA GLU A 190 -7.25 1.31 -2.30
C GLU A 190 -5.78 0.89 -2.24
N THR A 191 -5.28 0.59 -1.05
CA THR A 191 -3.95 0.00 -0.89
C THR A 191 -4.06 -1.52 -1.03
N ASN A 192 -2.98 -2.16 -1.46
CA ASN A 192 -2.84 -3.60 -1.21
C ASN A 192 -2.80 -3.86 0.31
N TRP A 193 -3.05 -5.11 0.70
CA TRP A 193 -2.79 -5.55 2.07
C TRP A 193 -1.29 -5.52 2.35
N TYR A 194 -0.89 -4.80 3.40
CA TYR A 194 0.46 -4.84 3.93
C TYR A 194 0.54 -5.85 5.08
N LEU A 195 1.55 -6.71 5.08
CA LEU A 195 1.70 -7.80 6.04
C LEU A 195 3.01 -7.66 6.82
N ILE A 196 2.95 -7.71 8.15
CA ILE A 196 4.12 -7.66 9.03
C ILE A 196 4.10 -8.88 9.94
N ASN A 197 5.13 -9.69 9.86
CA ASN A 197 5.32 -10.80 10.78
C ASN A 197 6.23 -10.38 11.93
N PHE A 198 5.86 -10.72 13.16
CA PHE A 198 6.66 -10.49 14.35
C PHE A 198 6.51 -11.61 15.37
N SER A 199 7.36 -11.63 16.39
CA SER A 199 7.26 -12.53 17.54
C SER A 199 7.17 -11.69 18.81
N TYR A 200 6.36 -12.15 19.77
CA TYR A 200 6.19 -11.49 21.07
C TYR A 200 6.76 -12.36 22.18
#